data_AF-A0A9C8I822-F1
#
_entry.id   AF-A0A9C8I822-F1
#
_cell.length_a   1.000
_cell.length_b   1.000
_cell.length_c   1.000
_cell.angle_alpha   90.00
_cell.angle_beta   90.00
_cell.angle_gamma   90.00
#
_symmetry.space_group_name_H-M   'P 1'
#
loop_
_entity.id
_entity.type
_entity.pdbx_description
1 polymer ?
#
loop_
_entity_poly.entity_id
_entity_poly.type
_entity_poly.pdbx_seq_one_letter_code
_entity_poly.pdbx_strand_id
1 'polypeptide(L)'
;MNPKFISVALFAFAIMVIAGCGGSGHDGSPLSPSLDTPPALTGASSEPSPQTDSDRQESSGGHMVWGLWQAEYDIETGEMEFILMRDAQFHVNIVQYLQAPFPPGMSVHINSWSPATALMDIDITIKHPFPKSNLRGFDVRGIVMGDGGNVVSNLDPAVMYPDPTNNLRLENADGYTRWWNYMEFYTPGLYGFTPGNLGMKFFQPQSTLHGYKYFADVLSPMDNVVPKVNPTNRGTFSTDAEPPELTRNYILQFPMGPTGPKLTFQYAVDASWAAPTGTSPKPKPISDYPIDANCPEAYHIEVDTDGTTAWWEGGVSGGDLVLAIEVYDWGAPSNPGGIGAEVDAVWIESPTLFPVPIFVPGPPTPGSLTTSGIYKINVPGVTPSGLENQEILVTVRSKM
;
A
#
# COMPACT_ATOMS: atom_id res chain seq x y z
N MET A 1 -32.30 -49.05 -9.16
CA MET A 1 -32.08 -47.60 -9.30
C MET A 1 -33.19 -47.04 -10.16
N ASN A 2 -33.94 -46.07 -9.63
CA ASN A 2 -35.23 -45.62 -10.17
C ASN A 2 -35.12 -44.14 -10.59
N PRO A 3 -35.39 -43.75 -11.85
CA PRO A 3 -35.11 -42.40 -12.35
C PRO A 3 -36.35 -41.51 -12.22
N LYS A 4 -36.62 -40.99 -11.02
CA LYS A 4 -37.71 -40.00 -10.79
C LYS A 4 -37.41 -38.96 -9.71
N PHE A 5 -36.15 -38.51 -9.58
CA PHE A 5 -35.78 -37.49 -8.58
C PHE A 5 -35.02 -36.25 -9.12
N ILE A 6 -35.00 -36.01 -10.45
CA ILE A 6 -34.25 -34.91 -11.08
C ILE A 6 -35.18 -33.81 -11.67
N SER A 7 -36.42 -33.66 -11.20
CA SER A 7 -37.33 -32.61 -11.72
C SER A 7 -38.03 -31.75 -10.68
N VAL A 8 -37.51 -31.68 -9.45
CA VAL A 8 -38.05 -30.76 -8.41
C VAL A 8 -37.04 -29.66 -8.02
N ALA A 9 -35.74 -29.82 -8.33
CA ALA A 9 -34.73 -28.80 -8.02
C ALA A 9 -34.66 -27.63 -9.03
N LEU A 10 -35.19 -27.80 -10.24
CA LEU A 10 -35.16 -26.78 -11.31
C LEU A 10 -36.37 -25.83 -11.30
N PHE A 11 -37.37 -26.07 -10.45
CA PHE A 11 -38.57 -25.23 -10.36
C PHE A 11 -38.54 -24.24 -9.19
N ALA A 12 -37.55 -24.36 -8.28
CA ALA A 12 -37.39 -23.49 -7.12
C ALA A 12 -36.49 -22.26 -7.37
N PHE A 13 -35.75 -22.22 -8.48
CA PHE A 13 -34.85 -21.11 -8.82
C PHE A 13 -35.48 -20.05 -9.73
N ALA A 14 -36.68 -20.31 -10.28
CA ALA A 14 -37.37 -19.41 -11.20
C ALA A 14 -38.38 -18.45 -10.54
N ILE A 15 -38.47 -18.40 -9.20
CA ILE A 15 -39.44 -17.56 -8.46
C ILE A 15 -38.76 -16.45 -7.62
N MET A 16 -37.43 -16.34 -7.64
CA MET A 16 -36.69 -15.28 -6.93
C MET A 16 -36.16 -14.13 -7.82
N VAL A 17 -36.90 -13.76 -8.88
CA VAL A 17 -36.59 -12.56 -9.71
C VAL A 17 -37.78 -11.60 -9.86
N ILE A 18 -38.87 -11.75 -9.10
CA ILE A 18 -40.00 -10.80 -9.16
C ILE A 18 -40.23 -10.14 -7.81
N ALA A 19 -39.35 -9.19 -7.48
CA ALA A 19 -39.62 -8.11 -6.53
C ALA A 19 -38.62 -6.96 -6.79
N GLY A 20 -38.84 -6.23 -7.88
CA GLY A 20 -38.12 -4.99 -8.21
C GLY A 20 -39.10 -3.93 -8.65
N CYS A 21 -39.33 -2.97 -7.75
CA CYS A 21 -39.88 -1.61 -7.86
C CYS A 21 -40.74 -1.23 -9.09
N GLY A 22 -41.95 -0.74 -8.80
CA GLY A 22 -42.84 -0.10 -9.76
C GLY A 22 -42.25 1.18 -10.36
N GLY A 23 -42.19 1.23 -11.69
CA GLY A 23 -41.92 2.43 -12.47
C GLY A 23 -43.21 2.95 -13.10
N SER A 24 -43.55 4.20 -12.79
CA SER A 24 -44.47 5.03 -13.56
C SER A 24 -43.90 5.27 -14.96
N GLY A 25 -44.70 4.99 -15.98
CA GLY A 25 -44.26 4.79 -17.35
C GLY A 25 -43.75 6.03 -18.09
N HIS A 26 -42.85 5.76 -19.04
CA HIS A 26 -42.65 6.50 -20.27
C HIS A 26 -42.37 5.50 -21.40
N ASP A 27 -43.05 5.69 -22.52
CA ASP A 27 -43.03 4.84 -23.71
C ASP A 27 -41.64 4.83 -24.38
N GLY A 28 -40.94 3.70 -24.29
CA GLY A 28 -39.69 3.47 -25.00
C GLY A 28 -39.46 1.97 -25.19
N SER A 29 -39.63 1.48 -26.41
CA SER A 29 -39.47 0.07 -26.80
C SER A 29 -37.99 -0.37 -26.69
N PRO A 30 -37.67 -1.50 -26.03
CA PRO A 30 -36.29 -1.92 -25.70
C PRO A 30 -35.56 -2.66 -26.83
N LEU A 31 -35.98 -2.56 -28.08
CA LEU A 31 -35.42 -3.36 -29.20
C LEU A 31 -34.68 -2.55 -30.27
N SER A 32 -34.25 -1.32 -30.00
CA SER A 32 -33.38 -0.58 -30.93
C SER A 32 -32.17 0.02 -30.20
N PRO A 33 -30.93 -0.43 -30.48
CA PRO A 33 -29.75 0.30 -30.01
C PRO A 33 -29.70 1.65 -30.71
N SER A 34 -29.78 2.76 -29.97
CA SER A 34 -29.52 4.08 -30.54
C SER A 34 -28.03 4.25 -30.76
N LEU A 35 -27.66 4.59 -31.99
CA LEU A 35 -26.30 4.66 -32.51
C LEU A 35 -25.58 5.99 -32.19
N ASP A 36 -26.11 6.78 -31.26
CA ASP A 36 -25.57 8.10 -30.96
C ASP A 36 -24.97 8.14 -29.55
N THR A 37 -23.67 8.44 -29.52
CA THR A 37 -22.78 8.75 -28.39
C THR A 37 -22.38 7.61 -27.45
N PRO A 38 -21.12 7.12 -27.51
CA PRO A 38 -20.59 6.23 -26.48
C PRO A 38 -20.48 6.97 -25.13
N PRO A 39 -20.89 6.36 -24.01
CA PRO A 39 -20.70 6.96 -22.69
C PRO A 39 -19.21 7.00 -22.34
N ALA A 40 -18.69 8.21 -22.17
CA ALA A 40 -17.33 8.45 -21.68
C ALA A 40 -17.22 8.01 -20.22
N LEU A 41 -16.47 6.93 -19.99
CA LEU A 41 -16.18 6.36 -18.69
C LEU A 41 -14.97 7.03 -18.04
N THR A 42 -14.95 8.36 -17.97
CA THR A 42 -14.03 9.14 -17.10
C THR A 42 -14.65 10.51 -16.86
N GLY A 43 -15.17 10.73 -15.66
CA GLY A 43 -15.79 11.99 -15.27
C GLY A 43 -14.76 13.11 -15.13
N ALA A 44 -14.85 14.10 -16.03
CA ALA A 44 -14.26 15.42 -15.83
C ALA A 44 -15.20 16.49 -16.41
N SER A 45 -15.48 17.48 -15.55
CA SER A 45 -16.03 18.83 -15.82
C SER A 45 -17.51 19.00 -16.19
N SER A 46 -18.27 19.61 -15.26
CA SER A 46 -19.02 20.84 -15.53
C SER A 46 -19.43 21.54 -14.22
N GLU A 47 -19.38 22.87 -14.24
CA GLU A 47 -19.59 23.85 -13.19
C GLU A 47 -20.90 23.74 -12.36
N PRO A 48 -20.93 24.33 -11.14
CA PRO A 48 -22.05 24.20 -10.22
C PRO A 48 -23.17 25.22 -10.49
N SER A 49 -24.40 24.73 -10.63
CA SER A 49 -25.61 25.53 -10.41
C SER A 49 -26.10 25.33 -8.96
N PRO A 50 -26.54 26.40 -8.26
CA PRO A 50 -27.04 26.28 -6.90
C PRO A 50 -28.53 25.95 -6.94
N GLN A 51 -28.87 24.66 -6.86
CA GLN A 51 -30.22 24.23 -6.48
C GLN A 51 -30.20 23.50 -5.15
N THR A 52 -30.86 24.13 -4.19
CA THR A 52 -31.23 23.65 -2.88
C THR A 52 -32.19 22.47 -3.01
N ASP A 53 -31.69 21.25 -2.82
CA ASP A 53 -32.51 20.08 -2.56
C ASP A 53 -31.96 19.37 -1.32
N SER A 54 -32.54 19.71 -0.18
CA SER A 54 -32.18 19.24 1.15
C SER A 54 -33.01 18.02 1.53
N ASP A 55 -32.86 16.87 0.84
CA ASP A 55 -33.38 15.58 1.34
C ASP A 55 -32.92 14.32 0.57
N ARG A 56 -31.83 14.39 -0.23
CA ARG A 56 -31.15 13.17 -0.66
C ARG A 56 -30.18 12.71 0.42
N GLN A 57 -30.70 11.93 1.35
CA GLN A 57 -29.90 11.05 2.18
C GLN A 57 -29.28 9.98 1.27
N GLU A 58 -28.12 10.29 0.68
CA GLU A 58 -27.26 9.30 0.05
C GLU A 58 -26.92 8.26 1.11
N SER A 59 -27.65 7.15 1.11
CA SER A 59 -27.13 5.92 1.69
C SER A 59 -25.94 5.54 0.82
N SER A 60 -24.74 5.97 1.21
CA SER A 60 -23.48 5.43 0.73
C SER A 60 -23.38 3.97 1.21
N GLY A 61 -24.20 3.10 0.61
CA GLY A 61 -24.02 1.68 0.67
C GLY A 61 -22.72 1.38 -0.06
N GLY A 62 -21.61 1.44 0.68
CA GLY A 62 -20.29 1.11 0.17
C GLY A 62 -20.31 -0.31 -0.35
N HIS A 63 -20.48 -0.46 -1.66
CA HIS A 63 -20.25 -1.71 -2.34
C HIS A 63 -18.76 -2.04 -2.16
N MET A 64 -18.48 -3.07 -1.39
CA MET A 64 -17.14 -3.59 -1.21
C MET A 64 -16.93 -4.81 -2.09
N VAL A 65 -15.80 -4.86 -2.78
CA VAL A 65 -15.36 -6.05 -3.50
C VAL A 65 -14.73 -6.99 -2.49
N TRP A 66 -15.42 -8.07 -2.14
CA TRP A 66 -14.94 -9.09 -1.21
C TRP A 66 -14.00 -10.11 -1.86
N GLY A 67 -13.81 -9.98 -3.17
CA GLY A 67 -12.90 -10.78 -3.94
C GLY A 67 -13.05 -10.46 -5.41
N LEU A 68 -12.01 -10.74 -6.18
CA LEU A 68 -12.05 -10.74 -7.63
C LEU A 68 -11.83 -12.17 -8.09
N TRP A 69 -12.78 -12.70 -8.87
CA TRP A 69 -12.70 -14.05 -9.42
C TRP A 69 -12.58 -13.97 -10.94
N GLN A 70 -11.66 -14.74 -11.50
CA GLN A 70 -11.65 -15.08 -12.91
C GLN A 70 -12.42 -16.39 -13.05
N ALA A 71 -13.47 -16.36 -13.87
CA ALA A 71 -14.22 -17.56 -14.21
C ALA A 71 -13.73 -18.07 -15.57
N GLU A 72 -13.20 -19.28 -15.61
CA GLU A 72 -12.86 -19.98 -16.85
C GLU A 72 -13.94 -21.03 -17.12
N TYR A 73 -14.49 -21.05 -18.34
CA TYR A 73 -15.48 -22.03 -18.75
C TYR A 73 -14.86 -22.97 -19.79
N ASP A 74 -14.75 -24.24 -19.43
CA ASP A 74 -14.28 -25.28 -20.34
C ASP A 74 -15.45 -25.79 -21.18
N ILE A 75 -15.37 -25.55 -22.49
CA ILE A 75 -16.41 -25.90 -23.46
C ILE A 75 -16.51 -27.41 -23.74
N GLU A 76 -15.46 -28.19 -23.47
CA GLU A 76 -15.42 -29.63 -23.73
C GLU A 76 -16.04 -30.41 -22.58
N THR A 77 -15.77 -29.98 -21.34
CA THR A 77 -16.29 -30.60 -20.13
C THR A 77 -17.61 -29.99 -19.65
N GLY A 78 -17.87 -28.73 -20.03
CA GLY A 78 -19.01 -27.95 -19.56
C GLY A 78 -18.87 -27.48 -18.10
N GLU A 79 -17.65 -27.50 -17.55
CA GLU A 79 -17.34 -27.07 -16.19
C GLU A 79 -16.90 -25.60 -16.17
N MET A 80 -17.23 -24.91 -15.07
CA MET A 80 -16.79 -23.54 -14.81
C MET A 80 -15.89 -23.55 -13.59
N GLU A 81 -14.62 -23.16 -13.78
CA GLU A 81 -13.65 -23.00 -12.71
C GLU A 81 -13.58 -21.52 -12.30
N PHE A 82 -13.72 -21.25 -11.01
CA PHE A 82 -13.55 -19.91 -10.47
C PHE A 82 -12.19 -19.82 -9.80
N ILE A 83 -11.24 -19.16 -10.46
CA ILE A 83 -9.92 -18.87 -9.93
C ILE A 83 -10.04 -17.55 -9.16
N LEU A 84 -9.84 -17.60 -7.84
CA LEU A 84 -9.76 -16.40 -7.02
C LEU A 84 -8.50 -15.63 -7.45
N MET A 85 -8.67 -14.53 -8.19
CA MET A 85 -7.56 -13.64 -8.57
C MET A 85 -7.13 -12.75 -7.39
N ARG A 86 -8.04 -12.51 -6.43
CA ARG A 86 -7.77 -11.72 -5.23
C ARG A 86 -8.81 -12.04 -4.16
N ASP A 87 -8.40 -12.52 -2.98
CA ASP A 87 -9.26 -12.51 -1.78
C ASP A 87 -9.42 -11.05 -1.29
N ALA A 88 -10.40 -10.76 -0.44
CA ALA A 88 -10.48 -9.48 0.26
C ALA A 88 -9.21 -9.26 1.11
N GLN A 89 -8.14 -8.78 0.50
CA GLN A 89 -6.95 -8.30 1.17
C GLN A 89 -7.36 -7.07 1.95
N PHE A 90 -7.65 -7.30 3.21
CA PHE A 90 -8.19 -6.30 4.10
C PHE A 90 -7.03 -5.46 4.63
N HIS A 91 -6.65 -4.46 3.82
CA HIS A 91 -5.88 -3.33 4.28
C HIS A 91 -6.83 -2.30 4.85
N VAL A 92 -6.55 -1.82 6.06
CA VAL A 92 -7.36 -0.78 6.69
C VAL A 92 -6.52 0.33 7.28
N ASN A 93 -7.00 1.55 7.11
CA ASN A 93 -6.47 2.69 7.83
C ASN A 93 -7.02 2.68 9.27
N ILE A 94 -6.15 2.37 10.24
CA ILE A 94 -6.57 2.25 11.63
C ILE A 94 -6.48 3.55 12.42
N VAL A 95 -6.12 4.68 11.78
CA VAL A 95 -5.99 5.99 12.47
C VAL A 95 -7.23 6.34 13.27
N GLN A 96 -8.43 6.06 12.76
CA GLN A 96 -9.69 6.33 13.46
C GLN A 96 -9.78 5.63 14.83
N TYR A 97 -9.12 4.48 15.00
CA TYR A 97 -9.09 3.72 16.26
C TYR A 97 -7.94 4.12 17.18
N LEU A 98 -6.96 4.87 16.69
CA LEU A 98 -5.81 5.35 17.44
C LEU A 98 -6.01 6.77 18.01
N GLN A 99 -7.15 7.39 17.74
CA GLN A 99 -7.47 8.75 18.14
C GLN A 99 -8.90 8.91 18.64
N ALA A 100 -9.21 10.05 19.26
CA ALA A 100 -10.55 10.32 19.78
C ALA A 100 -11.62 10.12 18.69
N PRO A 101 -12.77 9.47 19.02
CA PRO A 101 -13.28 9.19 20.37
C PRO A 101 -12.73 7.93 21.05
N PHE A 102 -11.89 7.13 20.37
CA PHE A 102 -11.23 5.99 20.99
C PHE A 102 -10.12 6.44 21.95
N PRO A 103 -9.73 5.62 22.94
CA PRO A 103 -8.58 5.92 23.78
C PRO A 103 -7.35 6.23 22.90
N PRO A 104 -6.58 7.29 23.20
CA PRO A 104 -5.39 7.63 22.43
C PRO A 104 -4.46 6.42 22.33
N GLY A 105 -4.31 5.92 21.11
CA GLY A 105 -3.50 4.76 20.79
C GLY A 105 -2.16 5.14 20.16
N MET A 106 -1.84 6.43 20.10
CA MET A 106 -0.59 6.91 19.52
C MET A 106 0.05 7.95 20.43
N SER A 107 1.36 7.86 20.61
CA SER A 107 2.16 8.85 21.32
C SER A 107 3.44 9.18 20.55
N VAL A 108 3.92 10.41 20.75
CA VAL A 108 5.11 10.96 20.10
C VAL A 108 6.07 11.39 21.20
N HIS A 109 7.31 10.92 21.12
CA HIS A 109 8.41 11.40 21.93
C HIS A 109 9.44 12.07 21.02
N ILE A 110 9.78 13.33 21.29
CA ILE A 110 10.80 14.04 20.49
C ILE A 110 12.16 13.79 21.15
N ASN A 111 13.01 13.04 20.47
CA ASN A 111 14.37 12.74 20.91
C ASN A 111 15.28 13.96 20.72
N SER A 112 15.21 14.57 19.53
CA SER A 112 15.94 15.80 19.21
C SER A 112 15.26 16.61 18.12
N TRP A 113 15.56 17.92 18.08
CA TRP A 113 15.04 18.84 17.08
C TRP A 113 16.10 19.90 16.75
N SER A 114 16.43 20.04 15.47
CA SER A 114 17.35 21.06 14.97
C SER A 114 16.62 22.00 14.01
N PRO A 115 16.19 23.19 14.48
CA PRO A 115 15.58 24.19 13.60
C PRO A 115 16.49 24.66 12.45
N ALA A 116 17.81 24.62 12.65
CA ALA A 116 18.79 25.08 11.66
C ALA A 116 18.88 24.15 10.44
N THR A 117 18.70 22.85 10.67
CA THR A 117 18.71 21.83 9.61
C THR A 117 17.33 21.31 9.30
N ALA A 118 16.29 21.74 10.01
CA ALA A 118 14.92 21.23 9.90
C ALA A 118 14.79 19.71 10.14
N LEU A 119 15.74 19.12 10.88
CA LEU A 119 15.78 17.69 11.17
C LEU A 119 15.15 17.41 12.54
N MET A 120 14.18 16.50 12.57
CA MET A 120 13.48 16.05 13.78
C MET A 120 13.66 14.55 13.96
N ASP A 121 14.15 14.16 15.14
CA ASP A 121 14.26 12.77 15.55
C ASP A 121 13.17 12.49 16.58
N ILE A 122 12.23 11.61 16.24
CA ILE A 122 11.07 11.27 17.07
C ILE A 122 10.85 9.77 17.17
N ASP A 123 10.39 9.33 18.34
CA ASP A 123 9.86 8.00 18.54
C ASP A 123 8.33 8.04 18.49
N ILE A 124 7.76 7.24 17.60
CA ILE A 124 6.31 7.03 17.47
C ILE A 124 5.97 5.71 18.14
N THR A 125 5.11 5.76 19.14
CA THR A 125 4.56 4.56 19.78
C THR A 125 3.11 4.37 19.39
N ILE A 126 2.76 3.18 18.92
CA ILE A 126 1.40 2.77 18.61
C ILE A 126 0.97 1.71 19.61
N LYS A 127 -0.18 1.91 20.24
CA LYS A 127 -0.88 0.95 21.09
C LYS A 127 -1.95 0.24 20.29
N HIS A 128 -1.97 -1.08 20.36
CA HIS A 128 -2.97 -1.88 19.68
C HIS A 128 -4.37 -1.51 20.19
N PRO A 129 -5.32 -1.15 19.31
CA PRO A 129 -6.65 -0.67 19.73
C PRO A 129 -7.56 -1.77 20.32
N PHE A 130 -7.14 -3.04 20.26
CA PHE A 130 -7.96 -4.21 20.60
C PHE A 130 -7.14 -5.25 21.38
N PRO A 131 -6.68 -4.93 22.61
CA PRO A 131 -5.92 -5.87 23.45
C PRO A 131 -6.71 -7.17 23.67
N LYS A 132 -6.00 -8.30 23.72
CA LYS A 132 -6.52 -9.67 23.96
C LYS A 132 -7.57 -10.13 22.94
N SER A 133 -7.62 -9.52 21.77
CA SER A 133 -8.53 -9.89 20.67
C SER A 133 -7.84 -10.78 19.63
N ASN A 134 -8.60 -11.20 18.60
CA ASN A 134 -8.05 -11.87 17.42
C ASN A 134 -7.72 -10.88 16.29
N LEU A 135 -7.72 -9.58 16.56
CA LEU A 135 -7.46 -8.53 15.58
C LEU A 135 -5.96 -8.20 15.48
N ARG A 136 -5.11 -9.23 15.54
CA ARG A 136 -3.65 -9.14 15.39
C ARG A 136 -3.30 -8.47 14.06
N GLY A 137 -2.56 -7.36 14.08
CA GLY A 137 -2.11 -6.71 12.86
C GLY A 137 -0.96 -7.46 12.17
N PHE A 138 -0.93 -7.39 10.86
CA PHE A 138 0.19 -7.84 10.01
C PHE A 138 0.60 -6.69 9.10
N ASP A 139 1.88 -6.62 8.73
CA ASP A 139 2.42 -5.55 7.86
C ASP A 139 2.01 -4.14 8.31
N VAL A 140 2.10 -3.87 9.62
CA VAL A 140 1.66 -2.59 10.16
C VAL A 140 2.66 -1.51 9.76
N ARG A 141 2.20 -0.49 9.04
CA ARG A 141 3.06 0.60 8.54
C ARG A 141 2.56 1.93 9.09
N GLY A 142 3.43 2.67 9.78
CA GLY A 142 3.17 4.07 10.12
C GLY A 142 3.72 4.97 9.01
N ILE A 143 2.81 5.60 8.27
CA ILE A 143 3.10 6.36 7.04
C ILE A 143 3.12 7.84 7.37
N VAL A 144 4.16 8.56 6.96
CA VAL A 144 4.23 10.02 7.10
C VAL A 144 3.99 10.69 5.75
N MET A 145 3.10 11.68 5.74
CA MET A 145 2.63 12.33 4.52
C MET A 145 2.99 13.80 4.55
N GLY A 146 3.85 14.18 3.62
CA GLY A 146 4.28 15.55 3.40
C GLY A 146 3.55 16.24 2.28
N ASP A 147 3.84 17.52 2.13
CA ASP A 147 3.62 18.19 0.85
C ASP A 147 4.61 17.61 -0.16
N GLY A 148 4.21 17.45 -1.42
CA GLY A 148 5.01 16.76 -2.44
C GLY A 148 4.26 16.63 -3.75
N GLY A 149 4.84 15.93 -4.72
CA GLY A 149 4.33 15.86 -6.09
C GLY A 149 4.93 16.86 -7.06
N ASN A 150 6.09 17.41 -6.70
CA ASN A 150 6.93 18.14 -7.66
C ASN A 150 7.78 17.19 -8.50
N VAL A 151 7.99 15.95 -8.04
CA VAL A 151 8.61 14.88 -8.82
C VAL A 151 7.55 13.86 -9.18
N VAL A 152 7.37 13.66 -10.48
CA VAL A 152 6.44 12.70 -11.06
C VAL A 152 7.27 11.52 -11.57
N SER A 153 6.85 10.30 -11.24
CA SER A 153 7.46 9.10 -11.77
C SER A 153 7.36 9.07 -13.30
N ASN A 154 8.46 8.71 -13.95
CA ASN A 154 8.49 8.51 -15.40
C ASN A 154 7.84 7.17 -15.79
N LEU A 155 7.72 6.24 -14.84
CA LEU A 155 7.06 4.94 -15.04
C LEU A 155 5.54 5.01 -14.84
N ASP A 156 5.08 5.63 -13.75
CA ASP A 156 3.66 5.80 -13.44
C ASP A 156 3.35 7.27 -13.10
N PRO A 157 2.73 8.05 -13.99
CA PRO A 157 2.42 9.46 -13.73
C PRO A 157 1.50 9.71 -12.53
N ALA A 158 0.83 8.69 -12.00
CA ALA A 158 0.05 8.81 -10.77
C ALA A 158 0.92 8.71 -9.51
N VAL A 159 2.19 8.28 -9.63
CA VAL A 159 3.18 8.25 -8.56
C VAL A 159 3.91 9.60 -8.51
N MET A 160 3.66 10.32 -7.43
CA MET A 160 4.18 11.62 -7.10
C MET A 160 4.90 11.52 -5.76
N TYR A 161 6.16 11.93 -5.69
CA TYR A 161 7.00 11.79 -4.50
C TYR A 161 7.68 13.12 -4.11
N PRO A 162 8.13 13.27 -2.85
CA PRO A 162 8.78 14.49 -2.39
C PRO A 162 10.11 14.73 -3.10
N ASP A 163 10.37 15.99 -3.51
CA ASP A 163 11.70 16.41 -3.94
C ASP A 163 12.67 16.38 -2.74
N PRO A 164 13.92 15.91 -2.92
CA PRO A 164 14.90 15.78 -1.83
C PRO A 164 15.19 17.08 -1.08
N THR A 165 14.97 18.25 -1.69
CA THR A 165 15.37 19.54 -1.10
C THR A 165 14.23 20.37 -0.53
N ASN A 166 13.02 20.25 -1.10
CA ASN A 166 11.92 21.18 -0.83
C ASN A 166 10.69 20.53 -0.17
N ASN A 167 10.73 19.24 0.12
CA ASN A 167 9.59 18.51 0.67
C ASN A 167 9.96 17.74 1.95
N LEU A 168 8.93 17.31 2.69
CA LEU A 168 9.12 16.48 3.88
C LEU A 168 9.62 15.09 3.46
N ARG A 169 10.68 14.62 4.11
CA ARG A 169 11.24 13.28 3.92
C ARG A 169 11.35 12.53 5.24
N LEU A 170 11.18 11.21 5.14
CA LEU A 170 11.55 10.27 6.19
C LEU A 170 12.91 9.70 5.81
N GLU A 171 13.97 10.24 6.40
CA GLU A 171 15.36 9.92 6.03
C GLU A 171 15.75 8.47 6.33
N ASN A 172 15.04 7.83 7.27
CA ASN A 172 15.25 6.44 7.66
C ASN A 172 14.03 5.57 7.33
N ALA A 173 13.36 5.79 6.20
CA ALA A 173 12.19 5.01 5.80
C ALA A 173 12.53 3.52 5.66
N ASP A 174 11.63 2.65 6.13
CA ASP A 174 11.72 1.19 5.93
C ASP A 174 11.23 0.77 4.52
N GLY A 175 10.55 1.70 3.83
CA GLY A 175 10.03 1.57 2.48
C GLY A 175 9.09 2.72 2.14
N TYR A 176 8.49 2.64 0.95
CA TYR A 176 7.51 3.62 0.47
C TYR A 176 6.20 2.93 0.09
N THR A 177 5.09 3.63 0.26
CA THR A 177 3.76 3.13 -0.08
C THR A 177 2.91 4.21 -0.70
N ARG A 178 2.06 3.80 -1.64
CA ARG A 178 1.00 4.63 -2.22
C ARG A 178 -0.29 4.56 -1.40
N TRP A 179 -0.45 3.54 -0.56
CA TRP A 179 -1.67 3.34 0.20
C TRP A 179 -1.97 4.52 1.14
N TRP A 180 -3.25 4.85 1.23
CA TRP A 180 -3.81 5.88 2.11
C TRP A 180 -3.43 7.33 1.79
N ASN A 181 -2.78 7.62 0.65
CA ASN A 181 -2.55 9.00 0.25
C ASN A 181 -3.87 9.77 0.10
N TYR A 182 -3.84 11.07 0.39
CA TYR A 182 -5.04 11.90 0.38
C TYR A 182 -5.68 11.99 -1.02
N MET A 183 -4.88 12.05 -2.08
CA MET A 183 -5.35 12.28 -3.45
C MET A 183 -6.20 11.12 -3.99
N GLU A 184 -5.91 9.89 -3.56
CA GLU A 184 -6.59 8.69 -4.03
C GLU A 184 -7.61 8.15 -3.04
N PHE A 185 -7.40 8.40 -1.74
CA PHE A 185 -8.24 7.89 -0.66
C PHE A 185 -9.03 9.02 0.03
N TYR A 186 -9.42 10.07 -0.68
CA TYR A 186 -10.00 11.30 -0.11
C TYR A 186 -11.30 11.13 0.69
N THR A 187 -12.00 9.99 0.55
CA THR A 187 -13.25 9.72 1.29
C THR A 187 -12.91 9.15 2.67
N PRO A 188 -13.16 9.86 3.79
CA PRO A 188 -12.79 9.38 5.12
C PRO A 188 -13.51 8.08 5.51
N GLY A 189 -12.85 7.28 6.35
CA GLY A 189 -13.37 6.02 6.87
C GLY A 189 -12.32 4.92 6.89
N LEU A 190 -12.77 3.68 7.06
CA LEU A 190 -11.91 2.50 7.17
C LEU A 190 -11.06 2.25 5.92
N TYR A 191 -11.60 2.58 4.74
CA TYR A 191 -10.94 2.48 3.43
C TYR A 191 -10.54 3.85 2.88
N GLY A 192 -10.43 4.82 3.77
CA GLY A 192 -10.20 6.21 3.45
C GLY A 192 -8.98 6.77 4.15
N PHE A 193 -8.46 7.84 3.59
CA PHE A 193 -7.62 8.75 4.34
C PHE A 193 -8.49 9.47 5.38
N THR A 194 -8.11 9.31 6.64
CA THR A 194 -8.70 10.04 7.77
C THR A 194 -7.63 10.97 8.33
N PRO A 195 -7.84 12.30 8.33
CA PRO A 195 -6.89 13.24 8.92
C PRO A 195 -6.55 12.88 10.37
N GLY A 196 -5.25 12.83 10.67
CA GLY A 196 -4.76 12.49 11.99
C GLY A 196 -4.85 13.66 12.96
N ASN A 197 -5.19 13.39 14.23
CA ASN A 197 -5.27 14.40 15.28
C ASN A 197 -3.91 15.02 15.64
N LEU A 198 -2.81 14.28 15.39
CA LEU A 198 -1.43 14.77 15.56
C LEU A 198 -0.89 15.46 14.31
N GLY A 199 -1.60 15.38 13.17
CA GLY A 199 -1.24 16.04 11.93
C GLY A 199 -1.71 17.50 11.90
N MET A 200 -1.29 18.22 10.87
CA MET A 200 -1.73 19.60 10.68
C MET A 200 -3.18 19.66 10.21
N LYS A 201 -4.03 20.38 10.95
CA LYS A 201 -5.45 20.57 10.58
C LYS A 201 -5.57 21.25 9.21
N PHE A 202 -6.49 20.75 8.40
CA PHE A 202 -6.78 21.23 7.03
C PHE A 202 -5.64 21.10 6.03
N PHE A 203 -4.50 20.50 6.43
CA PHE A 203 -3.43 20.19 5.50
C PHE A 203 -3.82 18.96 4.66
N GLN A 204 -3.67 19.09 3.34
CA GLN A 204 -3.99 18.09 2.33
C GLN A 204 -2.70 17.72 1.57
N PRO A 205 -2.01 16.62 1.95
CA PRO A 205 -0.84 16.13 1.24
C PRO A 205 -1.11 15.96 -0.25
N GLN A 206 -0.19 16.43 -1.10
CA GLN A 206 -0.32 16.34 -2.57
C GLN A 206 0.50 15.19 -3.17
N SER A 207 1.50 14.68 -2.44
CA SER A 207 2.28 13.48 -2.83
C SER A 207 1.37 12.24 -2.79
N THR A 208 1.58 11.28 -3.69
CA THR A 208 0.88 9.98 -3.67
C THR A 208 1.75 8.85 -3.17
N LEU A 209 3.08 9.00 -3.18
CA LEU A 209 4.03 8.07 -2.59
C LEU A 209 4.63 8.65 -1.30
N HIS A 210 4.66 7.84 -0.24
CA HIS A 210 5.04 8.26 1.10
C HIS A 210 5.94 7.24 1.79
N GLY A 211 6.95 7.74 2.51
CA GLY A 211 7.81 6.90 3.35
C GLY A 211 7.06 6.37 4.57
N TYR A 212 7.40 5.15 5.01
CA TYR A 212 6.83 4.55 6.21
C TYR A 212 7.90 3.92 7.11
N LYS A 213 7.54 3.69 8.38
CA LYS A 213 8.21 2.74 9.27
C LYS A 213 7.34 1.52 9.49
N TYR A 214 7.97 0.35 9.53
CA TYR A 214 7.33 -0.95 9.74
C TYR A 214 7.27 -1.25 11.23
N PHE A 215 6.11 -1.66 11.74
CA PHE A 215 5.88 -2.02 13.14
C PHE A 215 5.67 -3.53 13.26
N ALA A 216 6.50 -4.19 14.07
CA ALA A 216 6.34 -5.60 14.42
C ALA A 216 6.86 -5.89 15.83
N ASP A 217 6.35 -6.94 16.47
CA ASP A 217 6.73 -7.38 17.82
C ASP A 217 8.24 -7.60 17.99
N VAL A 218 8.93 -7.97 16.91
CA VAL A 218 10.36 -8.28 16.90
C VAL A 218 11.27 -7.08 16.67
N LEU A 219 10.70 -5.90 16.43
CA LEU A 219 11.45 -4.67 16.12
C LEU A 219 11.51 -3.73 17.32
N SER A 220 12.72 -3.34 17.69
CA SER A 220 13.01 -2.18 18.54
C SER A 220 12.92 -0.89 17.73
N PRO A 221 12.99 0.32 18.34
CA PRO A 221 12.80 1.57 17.61
C PRO A 221 13.74 1.80 16.41
N MET A 222 15.00 1.37 16.52
CA MET A 222 16.06 1.60 15.53
C MET A 222 16.37 0.38 14.66
N ASP A 223 15.67 -0.74 14.85
CA ASP A 223 16.00 -1.97 14.14
C ASP A 223 15.67 -1.88 12.64
N ASN A 224 16.50 -2.49 11.80
CA ASN A 224 16.14 -2.75 10.40
C ASN A 224 15.03 -3.81 10.33
N VAL A 225 14.20 -3.74 9.29
CA VAL A 225 13.11 -4.70 9.07
C VAL A 225 13.68 -6.10 8.89
N VAL A 226 14.58 -6.28 7.92
CA VAL A 226 15.29 -7.54 7.69
C VAL A 226 16.65 -7.49 8.42
N PRO A 227 17.12 -8.60 9.02
CA PRO A 227 16.55 -9.96 9.01
C PRO A 227 15.58 -10.25 10.17
N LYS A 228 15.19 -9.24 10.95
CA LYS A 228 14.37 -9.47 12.16
C LYS A 228 12.95 -9.91 11.81
N VAL A 229 12.30 -9.26 10.87
CA VAL A 229 11.03 -9.68 10.27
C VAL A 229 11.31 -10.81 9.29
N ASN A 230 10.70 -11.98 9.55
CA ASN A 230 10.99 -13.21 8.83
C ASN A 230 9.78 -14.16 8.84
N PRO A 231 9.82 -15.31 8.11
CA PRO A 231 8.67 -16.21 7.99
C PRO A 231 8.10 -16.74 9.29
N THR A 232 8.86 -16.76 10.38
CA THR A 232 8.40 -17.28 11.67
C THR A 232 7.52 -16.28 12.41
N ASN A 233 7.86 -14.98 12.36
CA ASN A 233 7.09 -13.94 13.05
C ASN A 233 6.11 -13.19 12.13
N ARG A 234 6.28 -13.28 10.81
CA ARG A 234 5.38 -12.68 9.80
C ARG A 234 5.12 -11.19 9.99
N GLY A 235 6.06 -10.47 10.61
CA GLY A 235 5.99 -9.02 10.82
C GLY A 235 4.70 -8.57 11.52
N THR A 236 4.28 -9.31 12.54
CA THR A 236 3.00 -9.09 13.22
C THR A 236 3.07 -8.06 14.37
N PHE A 237 1.94 -7.40 14.63
CA PHE A 237 1.67 -6.64 15.85
C PHE A 237 0.67 -7.41 16.71
N SER A 238 1.17 -7.99 17.80
CA SER A 238 0.38 -8.78 18.72
C SER A 238 -0.64 -8.01 19.54
N THR A 239 -1.70 -8.72 19.95
CA THR A 239 -2.72 -8.24 20.89
C THR A 239 -2.48 -8.73 22.32
N ASP A 240 -1.45 -9.55 22.55
CA ASP A 240 -1.24 -10.32 23.80
C ASP A 240 -0.18 -9.72 24.74
N ALA A 241 0.64 -8.79 24.24
CA ALA A 241 1.53 -7.98 25.06
C ALA A 241 0.78 -7.07 26.05
N GLU A 242 1.43 -6.73 27.16
CA GLU A 242 0.88 -5.92 28.26
C GLU A 242 1.85 -4.78 28.65
N PRO A 243 1.68 -3.55 28.13
CA PRO A 243 0.68 -3.17 27.12
C PRO A 243 1.07 -3.63 25.69
N PRO A 244 0.10 -3.79 24.77
CA PRO A 244 0.40 -4.14 23.38
C PRO A 244 0.80 -2.88 22.62
N GLU A 245 2.04 -2.46 22.81
CA GLU A 245 2.59 -1.22 22.26
C GLU A 245 3.88 -1.49 21.48
N LEU A 246 4.05 -0.82 20.34
CA LEU A 246 5.25 -0.89 19.51
C LEU A 246 5.77 0.52 19.23
N THR A 247 7.09 0.68 19.27
CA THR A 247 7.75 1.97 19.06
C THR A 247 8.70 1.89 17.88
N ARG A 248 8.68 2.91 17.00
CA ARG A 248 9.61 3.07 15.88
C ARG A 248 10.16 4.49 15.84
N ASN A 249 11.42 4.61 15.44
CA ASN A 249 12.11 5.89 15.31
C ASN A 249 11.94 6.46 13.90
N TYR A 250 11.62 7.76 13.83
CA TYR A 250 11.45 8.53 12.61
C TYR A 250 12.45 9.68 12.61
N ILE A 251 13.24 9.76 11.54
CA ILE A 251 14.10 10.91 11.25
C ILE A 251 13.42 11.71 10.14
N LEU A 252 12.73 12.78 10.54
CA LEU A 252 11.96 13.64 9.65
C LEU A 252 12.79 14.87 9.24
N GLN A 253 13.00 15.02 7.94
CA GLN A 253 13.61 16.21 7.35
C GLN A 253 12.49 17.09 6.78
N PHE A 254 12.20 18.20 7.45
CA PHE A 254 11.22 19.17 6.98
C PHE A 254 11.83 20.14 5.96
N PRO A 255 11.04 20.71 5.05
CA PRO A 255 11.57 21.68 4.11
C PRO A 255 11.79 23.04 4.77
N MET A 256 12.85 23.73 4.34
CA MET A 256 13.19 25.07 4.81
C MET A 256 12.40 26.14 4.04
N GLY A 257 11.70 27.00 4.76
CA GLY A 257 11.06 28.20 4.22
C GLY A 257 11.83 29.48 4.54
N PRO A 258 11.39 30.64 4.02
CA PRO A 258 12.06 31.94 4.27
C PRO A 258 12.15 32.33 5.75
N THR A 259 11.26 31.81 6.59
CA THR A 259 11.19 32.09 8.03
C THR A 259 11.60 30.91 8.91
N GLY A 260 12.14 29.85 8.32
CA GLY A 260 12.50 28.60 9.02
C GLY A 260 11.74 27.37 8.52
N PRO A 261 11.84 26.23 9.24
CA PRO A 261 11.28 24.95 8.82
C PRO A 261 9.75 24.98 8.74
N LYS A 262 9.19 24.34 7.71
CA LYS A 262 7.73 24.17 7.55
C LYS A 262 7.29 22.83 8.16
N LEU A 263 6.81 22.87 9.40
CA LEU A 263 6.37 21.68 10.15
C LEU A 263 4.95 21.23 9.75
N THR A 264 4.77 20.87 8.49
CA THR A 264 3.46 20.50 7.94
C THR A 264 3.47 19.04 7.51
N PHE A 265 2.61 18.23 8.11
CA PHE A 265 2.47 16.81 7.77
C PHE A 265 1.08 16.26 8.12
N GLN A 266 0.75 15.13 7.52
CA GLN A 266 -0.29 14.18 7.94
C GLN A 266 0.33 12.80 8.11
N TYR A 267 -0.46 11.83 8.56
CA TYR A 267 -0.03 10.44 8.68
C TYR A 267 -1.18 9.47 8.45
N ALA A 268 -0.84 8.22 8.20
CA ALA A 268 -1.76 7.09 8.23
C ALA A 268 -1.11 5.89 8.94
N VAL A 269 -1.93 4.93 9.35
CA VAL A 269 -1.45 3.65 9.86
C VAL A 269 -2.17 2.55 9.08
N ASP A 270 -1.41 1.89 8.21
CA ASP A 270 -1.84 0.74 7.43
C ASP A 270 -1.68 -0.54 8.26
N ALA A 271 -2.61 -1.47 8.12
CA ALA A 271 -2.50 -2.80 8.68
C ALA A 271 -3.22 -3.80 7.79
N SER A 272 -2.56 -4.91 7.50
CA SER A 272 -3.12 -6.10 6.87
C SER A 272 -3.74 -7.01 7.93
N TRP A 273 -4.81 -7.69 7.57
CA TRP A 273 -5.46 -8.67 8.44
C TRP A 273 -6.26 -9.70 7.64
N ALA A 274 -6.30 -10.92 8.14
CA ALA A 274 -7.29 -11.92 7.72
C ALA A 274 -7.85 -12.63 8.95
N ALA A 275 -9.05 -13.19 8.79
CA ALA A 275 -9.68 -13.96 9.85
C ALA A 275 -8.84 -15.22 10.15
N PRO A 276 -8.53 -15.49 11.42
CA PRO A 276 -7.79 -16.69 11.76
C PRO A 276 -8.67 -17.94 11.61
N THR A 277 -8.08 -19.04 11.16
CA THR A 277 -8.77 -20.30 10.81
C THR A 277 -8.69 -21.37 11.90
N GLY A 278 -7.78 -21.25 12.87
CA GLY A 278 -7.57 -22.25 13.92
C GLY A 278 -8.63 -22.25 15.04
N THR A 279 -8.53 -23.20 15.97
CA THR A 279 -9.41 -23.32 17.16
C THR A 279 -8.73 -22.89 18.46
N SER A 280 -7.49 -22.38 18.39
CA SER A 280 -6.74 -21.92 19.56
C SER A 280 -7.51 -20.84 20.35
N PRO A 281 -7.39 -20.80 21.69
CA PRO A 281 -7.98 -19.73 22.50
C PRO A 281 -7.55 -18.34 22.05
N LYS A 282 -8.35 -17.32 22.37
CA LYS A 282 -7.92 -15.93 22.18
C LYS A 282 -6.86 -15.54 23.23
N PRO A 283 -5.88 -14.70 22.90
CA PRO A 283 -5.53 -14.22 21.56
C PRO A 283 -4.88 -15.34 20.74
N LYS A 284 -5.21 -15.41 19.45
CA LYS A 284 -4.75 -16.51 18.60
C LYS A 284 -3.26 -16.38 18.24
N PRO A 285 -2.52 -17.52 18.19
CA PRO A 285 -1.12 -17.52 17.77
C PRO A 285 -0.99 -17.20 16.28
N ILE A 286 0.19 -16.78 15.84
CA ILE A 286 0.48 -16.42 14.43
C ILE A 286 0.13 -17.58 13.48
N SER A 287 0.36 -18.83 13.89
CA SER A 287 0.06 -20.03 13.11
C SER A 287 -1.43 -20.26 12.83
N ASP A 288 -2.33 -19.62 13.59
CA ASP A 288 -3.77 -19.69 13.34
C ASP A 288 -4.21 -18.73 12.20
N TYR A 289 -3.31 -17.85 11.71
CA TYR A 289 -3.62 -16.89 10.66
C TYR A 289 -3.13 -17.40 9.29
N PRO A 290 -3.98 -17.35 8.25
CA PRO A 290 -3.58 -17.71 6.88
C PRO A 290 -2.55 -16.73 6.29
N ILE A 291 -1.91 -17.08 5.17
CA ILE A 291 -0.79 -16.30 4.59
C ILE A 291 -1.25 -14.94 4.06
N ASP A 292 -2.47 -14.87 3.53
CA ASP A 292 -3.21 -13.68 3.11
C ASP A 292 -3.53 -12.68 4.25
N ALA A 293 -3.26 -13.04 5.51
CA ALA A 293 -3.23 -12.06 6.59
C ALA A 293 -2.10 -11.03 6.39
N ASN A 294 -1.04 -11.40 5.68
CA ASN A 294 0.00 -10.48 5.24
C ASN A 294 -0.34 -9.80 3.90
N CYS A 295 0.35 -8.70 3.58
CA CYS A 295 0.24 -8.06 2.29
C CYS A 295 0.74 -8.98 1.16
N PRO A 296 0.06 -8.99 -0.01
CA PRO A 296 0.51 -9.75 -1.19
C PRO A 296 1.66 -9.08 -1.93
N GLU A 297 1.88 -7.78 -1.71
CA GLU A 297 2.99 -7.07 -2.32
C GLU A 297 4.28 -7.36 -1.55
N ALA A 298 5.42 -7.14 -2.21
CA ALA A 298 6.71 -7.18 -1.54
C ALA A 298 6.69 -6.30 -0.27
N TYR A 299 6.97 -6.92 0.87
CA TYR A 299 6.90 -6.25 2.17
C TYR A 299 8.17 -5.45 2.47
N HIS A 300 9.26 -5.72 1.76
CA HIS A 300 10.52 -5.00 1.88
C HIS A 300 11.33 -5.07 0.59
N ILE A 301 12.14 -4.04 0.35
CA ILE A 301 13.12 -3.97 -0.73
C ILE A 301 14.41 -3.45 -0.11
N GLU A 302 15.51 -4.14 -0.37
CA GLU A 302 16.86 -3.72 0.01
C GLU A 302 17.70 -3.54 -1.26
N VAL A 303 18.51 -2.49 -1.30
CA VAL A 303 19.34 -2.17 -2.47
C VAL A 303 20.79 -2.08 -2.03
N ASP A 304 21.60 -3.00 -2.52
CA ASP A 304 23.05 -2.93 -2.43
C ASP A 304 23.60 -2.26 -3.71
N THR A 305 24.54 -1.32 -3.51
CA THR A 305 25.16 -0.53 -4.57
C THR A 305 26.64 -0.84 -4.75
N ASP A 306 27.14 -1.88 -4.08
CA ASP A 306 28.53 -2.32 -4.16
C ASP A 306 28.95 -2.57 -5.62
N GLY A 307 30.11 -2.02 -5.98
CA GLY A 307 30.63 -2.06 -7.34
C GLY A 307 30.18 -0.90 -8.24
N THR A 308 29.32 0.00 -7.75
CA THR A 308 29.02 1.26 -8.44
C THR A 308 30.30 2.09 -8.62
N THR A 309 30.49 2.61 -9.82
CA THR A 309 31.62 3.49 -10.21
C THR A 309 31.15 4.90 -10.59
N ALA A 310 29.86 5.19 -10.41
CA ALA A 310 29.29 6.51 -10.64
C ALA A 310 30.04 7.60 -9.84
N TRP A 311 30.38 8.71 -10.50
CA TRP A 311 31.17 9.78 -9.88
C TRP A 311 30.73 11.16 -10.36
N TRP A 312 31.07 12.18 -9.57
CA TRP A 312 30.90 13.60 -9.88
C TRP A 312 32.09 14.39 -9.36
N GLU A 313 32.72 15.19 -10.22
CA GLU A 313 33.82 16.09 -9.86
C GLU A 313 33.79 17.35 -10.72
N GLY A 314 33.68 18.52 -10.08
CA GLY A 314 33.84 19.81 -10.76
C GLY A 314 32.83 20.07 -11.89
N GLY A 315 31.62 19.50 -11.80
CA GLY A 315 30.59 19.61 -12.84
C GLY A 315 30.73 18.63 -14.00
N VAL A 316 31.70 17.71 -13.94
CA VAL A 316 31.80 16.56 -14.82
C VAL A 316 31.34 15.32 -14.05
N SER A 317 30.68 14.38 -14.73
CA SER A 317 30.21 13.14 -14.13
C SER A 317 30.28 11.97 -15.12
N GLY A 318 30.16 10.75 -14.60
CA GLY A 318 30.16 9.53 -15.40
C GLY A 318 30.19 8.28 -14.52
N GLY A 319 30.59 7.16 -15.12
CA GLY A 319 30.68 5.86 -14.45
C GLY A 319 29.41 5.03 -14.61
N ASP A 320 29.40 3.90 -13.92
CA ASP A 320 28.34 2.89 -14.01
C ASP A 320 27.66 2.71 -12.65
N LEU A 321 26.34 2.53 -12.66
CA LEU A 321 25.55 2.21 -11.47
C LEU A 321 25.28 0.71 -11.43
N VAL A 322 25.78 0.05 -10.38
CA VAL A 322 25.59 -1.39 -10.16
C VAL A 322 24.65 -1.57 -8.98
N LEU A 323 23.53 -2.26 -9.21
CA LEU A 323 22.53 -2.53 -8.18
C LEU A 323 22.35 -4.04 -8.00
N ALA A 324 22.29 -4.47 -6.74
CA ALA A 324 21.70 -5.73 -6.32
C ALA A 324 20.45 -5.42 -5.49
N ILE A 325 19.28 -5.62 -6.09
CA ILE A 325 17.97 -5.29 -5.54
C ILE A 325 17.38 -6.59 -4.96
N GLU A 326 17.36 -6.69 -3.65
CA GLU A 326 16.72 -7.80 -2.94
C GLU A 326 15.26 -7.46 -2.64
N VAL A 327 14.35 -8.28 -3.16
CA VAL A 327 12.89 -8.14 -2.99
C VAL A 327 12.41 -9.23 -2.05
N TYR A 328 11.64 -8.85 -1.04
CA TYR A 328 11.10 -9.76 -0.03
C TYR A 328 9.57 -9.85 -0.15
N ASP A 329 9.05 -11.07 -0.33
CA ASP A 329 7.62 -11.35 -0.51
C ASP A 329 7.18 -12.54 0.36
N TRP A 330 6.04 -12.41 1.04
CA TRP A 330 5.51 -13.43 1.94
C TRP A 330 5.03 -14.70 1.22
N GLY A 331 4.61 -14.60 -0.04
CA GLY A 331 4.13 -15.72 -0.84
C GLY A 331 5.23 -16.68 -1.30
N ALA A 332 6.46 -16.17 -1.43
CA ALA A 332 7.57 -16.88 -2.05
C ALA A 332 7.87 -18.27 -1.46
N PRO A 333 7.85 -18.51 -0.13
CA PRO A 333 8.08 -19.85 0.43
C PRO A 333 6.99 -20.87 0.11
N SER A 334 5.77 -20.40 -0.16
CA SER A 334 4.61 -21.27 -0.46
C SER A 334 4.42 -21.49 -1.96
N ASN A 335 5.10 -20.71 -2.79
CA ASN A 335 5.04 -20.80 -4.24
C ASN A 335 6.17 -21.71 -4.79
N PRO A 336 5.85 -22.76 -5.56
CA PRO A 336 6.86 -23.64 -6.15
C PRO A 336 7.89 -22.92 -7.04
N GLY A 337 7.52 -21.78 -7.63
CA GLY A 337 8.44 -20.93 -8.41
C GLY A 337 9.25 -19.94 -7.58
N GLY A 338 9.08 -19.94 -6.25
CA GLY A 338 9.71 -19.00 -5.33
C GLY A 338 9.37 -17.54 -5.65
N ILE A 339 10.27 -16.64 -5.29
CA ILE A 339 10.14 -15.20 -5.53
C ILE A 339 9.97 -14.82 -7.02
N GLY A 340 10.50 -15.62 -7.96
CA GLY A 340 10.31 -15.38 -9.39
C GLY A 340 8.89 -15.64 -9.89
N ALA A 341 8.08 -16.36 -9.11
CA ALA A 341 6.65 -16.55 -9.37
C ALA A 341 5.75 -15.57 -8.60
N GLU A 342 6.28 -14.84 -7.62
CA GLU A 342 5.59 -13.76 -6.92
C GLU A 342 5.82 -12.39 -7.57
N VAL A 343 6.97 -12.18 -8.22
CA VAL A 343 7.32 -10.89 -8.84
C VAL A 343 7.15 -10.96 -10.36
N ASP A 344 6.41 -10.01 -10.91
CA ASP A 344 6.20 -9.82 -12.35
C ASP A 344 7.34 -9.01 -12.96
N ALA A 345 7.64 -7.87 -12.36
CA ALA A 345 8.64 -6.96 -12.88
C ALA A 345 9.29 -6.13 -11.78
N VAL A 346 10.56 -5.81 -11.99
CA VAL A 346 11.31 -4.82 -11.23
C VAL A 346 11.75 -3.72 -12.19
N TRP A 347 11.44 -2.48 -11.85
CA TRP A 347 11.83 -1.29 -12.60
C TRP A 347 12.64 -0.37 -11.70
N ILE A 348 13.58 0.35 -12.29
CA ILE A 348 14.28 1.44 -11.63
C ILE A 348 14.10 2.72 -12.42
N GLU A 349 13.96 3.84 -11.72
CA GLU A 349 14.02 5.17 -12.30
C GLU A 349 14.83 6.11 -11.42
N SER A 350 15.37 7.16 -12.01
CA SER A 350 16.10 8.19 -11.29
C SER A 350 15.89 9.54 -11.96
N PRO A 351 15.51 10.60 -11.24
CA PRO A 351 15.42 11.94 -11.83
C PRO A 351 16.80 12.54 -12.15
N THR A 352 17.88 12.00 -11.59
CA THR A 352 19.21 12.62 -11.64
C THR A 352 20.29 11.76 -12.28
N LEU A 353 20.14 10.44 -12.31
CA LEU A 353 21.18 9.52 -12.82
C LEU A 353 20.97 9.10 -14.28
N PHE A 354 19.72 8.88 -14.71
CA PHE A 354 19.38 8.42 -16.05
C PHE A 354 17.93 8.80 -16.43
N PRO A 355 17.65 9.18 -17.69
CA PRO A 355 16.40 9.89 -18.04
C PRO A 355 15.16 9.01 -18.24
N VAL A 356 15.31 7.70 -18.35
CA VAL A 356 14.21 6.77 -18.71
C VAL A 356 14.18 5.61 -17.73
N PRO A 357 12.99 5.18 -17.25
CA PRO A 357 12.87 3.98 -16.44
C PRO A 357 13.48 2.76 -17.12
N ILE A 358 14.19 1.95 -16.34
CA ILE A 358 14.89 0.76 -16.82
C ILE A 358 14.26 -0.47 -16.20
N PHE A 359 13.85 -1.41 -17.05
CA PHE A 359 13.44 -2.74 -16.63
C PHE A 359 14.66 -3.53 -16.16
N VAL A 360 14.58 -4.16 -14.99
CA VAL A 360 15.64 -5.00 -14.44
C VAL A 360 15.48 -6.43 -15.00
N PRO A 361 16.41 -6.90 -15.86
CA PRO A 361 16.23 -8.15 -16.57
C PRO A 361 16.61 -9.37 -15.73
N GLY A 362 16.06 -10.51 -16.14
CA GLY A 362 16.47 -11.84 -15.67
C GLY A 362 15.69 -12.34 -14.44
N PRO A 363 15.74 -13.65 -14.18
CA PRO A 363 15.13 -14.22 -12.99
C PRO A 363 15.92 -13.80 -11.74
N PRO A 364 15.26 -13.68 -10.58
CA PRO A 364 15.95 -13.45 -9.33
C PRO A 364 16.87 -14.63 -8.99
N THR A 365 18.00 -14.32 -8.36
CA THR A 365 18.81 -15.31 -7.64
C THR A 365 18.31 -15.45 -6.20
N PRO A 366 18.55 -16.57 -5.49
CA PRO A 366 18.14 -16.70 -4.08
C PRO A 366 18.70 -15.57 -3.22
N GLY A 367 17.84 -14.97 -2.38
CA GLY A 367 18.22 -13.90 -1.46
C GLY A 367 18.71 -14.38 -0.10
N SER A 368 18.76 -13.44 0.84
CA SER A 368 19.15 -13.64 2.24
C SER A 368 18.15 -14.47 3.06
N LEU A 369 16.87 -14.48 2.66
CA LEU A 369 15.78 -15.22 3.30
C LEU A 369 15.07 -16.11 2.28
N THR A 370 14.31 -17.10 2.77
CA THR A 370 13.46 -17.94 1.91
C THR A 370 12.31 -17.16 1.27
N THR A 371 12.02 -15.97 1.77
CA THR A 371 11.04 -15.03 1.24
C THR A 371 11.62 -14.08 0.20
N SER A 372 12.91 -14.16 -0.15
CA SER A 372 13.55 -13.14 -0.97
C SER A 372 14.33 -13.63 -2.18
N GLY A 373 14.51 -12.72 -3.12
CA GLY A 373 15.32 -12.90 -4.32
C GLY A 373 16.02 -11.63 -4.74
N ILE A 374 17.23 -11.79 -5.30
CA ILE A 374 18.10 -10.69 -5.71
C ILE A 374 18.09 -10.55 -7.23
N TYR A 375 17.71 -9.36 -7.68
CA TYR A 375 17.79 -8.91 -9.07
C TYR A 375 19.03 -8.03 -9.24
N LYS A 376 19.83 -8.28 -10.29
CA LYS A 376 21.06 -7.52 -10.53
C LYS A 376 20.98 -6.73 -11.83
N ILE A 377 21.43 -5.48 -11.80
CA ILE A 377 21.52 -4.64 -12.98
C ILE A 377 22.77 -3.77 -12.95
N ASN A 378 23.37 -3.58 -14.13
CA ASN A 378 24.38 -2.56 -14.37
C ASN A 378 23.81 -1.53 -15.34
N VAL A 379 23.74 -0.27 -14.93
CA VAL A 379 23.32 0.86 -15.76
C VAL A 379 24.56 1.64 -16.17
N PRO A 380 25.03 1.48 -17.42
CA PRO A 380 26.27 2.11 -17.84
C PRO A 380 26.08 3.60 -18.11
N GLY A 381 27.13 4.39 -17.87
CA GLY A 381 27.20 5.80 -18.27
C GLY A 381 26.16 6.69 -17.59
N VAL A 382 25.90 6.47 -16.30
CA VAL A 382 25.06 7.37 -15.51
C VAL A 382 25.71 8.74 -15.35
N THR A 383 24.90 9.78 -15.20
CA THR A 383 25.38 11.17 -15.12
C THR A 383 24.92 11.85 -13.84
N PRO A 384 25.50 11.51 -12.67
CA PRO A 384 25.18 12.19 -11.41
C PRO A 384 25.24 13.72 -11.54
N SER A 385 24.29 14.40 -10.91
CA SER A 385 24.21 15.87 -10.91
C SER A 385 24.98 16.54 -9.76
N GLY A 386 25.38 15.75 -8.76
CA GLY A 386 26.12 16.19 -7.58
C GLY A 386 26.56 15.01 -6.71
N LEU A 387 27.16 15.32 -5.55
CA LEU A 387 27.61 14.31 -4.57
C LEU A 387 26.49 13.75 -3.70
N GLU A 388 25.38 14.48 -3.58
CA GLU A 388 24.26 14.16 -2.70
C GLU A 388 22.96 14.15 -3.51
N ASN A 389 21.89 13.62 -2.90
CA ASN A 389 20.53 13.61 -3.46
C ASN A 389 20.44 12.94 -4.85
N GLN A 390 21.27 11.92 -5.08
CA GLN A 390 21.12 11.02 -6.21
C GLN A 390 20.17 9.90 -5.80
N GLU A 391 18.92 9.99 -6.24
CA GLU A 391 17.85 9.08 -5.82
C GLU A 391 17.54 8.06 -6.91
N ILE A 392 17.20 6.84 -6.48
CA ILE A 392 16.68 5.78 -7.33
C ILE A 392 15.35 5.36 -6.73
N LEU A 393 14.29 5.39 -7.52
CA LEU A 393 13.04 4.75 -7.17
C LEU A 393 13.02 3.34 -7.76
N VAL A 394 12.83 2.34 -6.89
CA VAL A 394 12.65 0.95 -7.28
C VAL A 394 11.17 0.61 -7.21
N THR A 395 10.60 0.19 -8.32
CA THR A 395 9.20 -0.24 -8.41
C THR A 395 9.15 -1.75 -8.63
N VAL A 396 8.55 -2.47 -7.68
CA VAL A 396 8.29 -3.90 -7.79
C VAL A 396 6.81 -4.08 -8.09
N ARG A 397 6.52 -4.84 -9.14
CA ARG A 397 5.16 -5.29 -9.47
C ARG A 397 5.04 -6.77 -9.13
N SER A 398 4.16 -7.11 -8.21
CA SER A 398 3.83 -8.51 -7.89
C SER A 398 2.95 -9.13 -9.00
N LYS A 399 3.07 -10.43 -9.19
CA LYS A 399 2.13 -11.26 -9.96
C LYS A 399 0.87 -11.42 -9.11
N MET A 400 -0.28 -11.17 -9.71
CA MET A 400 -1.58 -11.43 -9.10
C MET A 400 -2.12 -12.78 -9.58
#